data_AF-A0A9W7XGC3-F1
#
_entry.id   AF-A0A9W7XGC3-F1
#
_cell.length_a   1.000
_cell.length_b   1.000
_cell.length_c   1.000
_cell.angle_alpha   90.00
_cell.angle_beta   90.00
_cell.angle_gamma   90.00
#
_symmetry.space_group_name_H-M   'P 1'
#
loop_
_entity.id
_entity.type
_entity.pdbx_description
1 polymer ?
#
loop_
_entity_poly.entity_id
_entity_poly.type
_entity_poly.pdbx_seq_one_letter_code
_entity_poly.pdbx_strand_id
1 'polypeptide(L)'
;MSAANTNAERHSRAALMDIYKAERSWDGWNSDGLAIANDLINLVLQAHNSQEPSVWHPSILPQFPDLADRYLEATLAEAYKKLEQLEHKISMMSRQIERMQAAGESLLKILPPKNSTAADTFRQPFATGTLQWYADLTFRACKVYREAVDMRVTHIDELRASIIVLGSVDRLGNRLDSEEQMAKLSCWLHSPGLKNAFLLDSKSSSLMLSDFDDLLKAELCIEEI
;
A
#
# COMPACT_ATOMS: atom_id res chain seq x y z
N MET A 1 33.15 25.85 -11.65
CA MET A 1 31.83 25.37 -11.21
C MET A 1 31.60 25.89 -9.80
N SER A 2 30.53 26.66 -9.56
CA SER A 2 30.32 27.37 -8.29
C SER A 2 29.76 26.45 -7.20
N ALA A 3 30.08 26.73 -5.93
CA ALA A 3 29.59 25.96 -4.76
C ALA A 3 28.06 25.87 -4.66
N ALA A 4 27.33 26.80 -5.29
CA ALA A 4 25.87 26.77 -5.38
C ALA A 4 25.36 25.61 -6.25
N ASN A 5 26.09 25.22 -7.29
CA ASN A 5 25.72 24.11 -8.18
C ASN A 5 25.86 22.76 -7.45
N THR A 6 26.92 22.60 -6.66
CA THR A 6 27.18 21.40 -5.85
C THR A 6 26.15 21.23 -4.73
N ASN A 7 25.63 22.34 -4.18
CA ASN A 7 24.61 22.28 -3.13
C ASN A 7 23.24 21.89 -3.68
N ALA A 8 22.85 22.44 -4.84
CA ALA A 8 21.60 22.08 -5.52
C ALA A 8 21.59 20.59 -5.93
N GLU A 9 22.69 20.10 -6.50
CA GLU A 9 22.88 18.69 -6.87
C GLU A 9 22.73 17.75 -5.66
N ARG A 10 23.37 18.10 -4.53
CA ARG A 10 23.27 17.31 -3.29
C ARG A 10 21.84 17.24 -2.76
N HIS A 11 21.12 18.37 -2.73
CA HIS A 11 19.74 18.42 -2.25
C HIS A 11 18.79 17.63 -3.16
N SER A 12 19.03 17.71 -4.46
CA SER A 12 18.25 16.98 -5.46
C SER A 12 18.42 15.47 -5.32
N ARG A 13 19.67 15.01 -5.19
CA ARG A 13 19.97 13.59 -4.96
C ARG A 13 19.38 13.07 -3.65
N ALA A 14 19.41 13.89 -2.59
CA ALA A 14 18.79 13.53 -1.32
C ALA A 14 17.27 13.34 -1.47
N ALA A 15 16.58 14.26 -2.14
CA ALA A 15 15.14 14.16 -2.37
C ALA A 15 14.77 12.95 -3.26
N LEU A 16 15.52 12.68 -4.33
CA LEU A 16 15.32 11.48 -5.16
C LEU A 16 15.53 10.19 -4.36
N MET A 17 16.54 10.15 -3.49
CA MET A 17 16.79 9.00 -2.61
C MET A 17 15.66 8.81 -1.58
N ASP A 18 15.09 9.92 -1.07
CA ASP A 18 13.97 9.85 -0.13
C ASP A 18 12.70 9.31 -0.80
N ILE A 19 12.44 9.70 -2.06
CA ILE A 19 11.36 9.13 -2.88
C ILE A 19 11.57 7.61 -3.01
N TYR A 20 12.75 7.19 -3.47
CA TYR A 20 13.09 5.78 -3.66
C TYR A 20 12.94 4.95 -2.37
N LYS A 21 13.42 5.47 -1.24
CA LYS A 21 13.31 4.77 0.06
C LYS A 21 11.88 4.68 0.55
N ALA A 22 11.10 5.74 0.38
CA ALA A 22 9.70 5.75 0.80
C ALA A 22 8.87 4.74 -0.02
N GLU A 23 9.13 4.64 -1.32
CA GLU A 23 8.54 3.63 -2.20
C GLU A 23 8.91 2.20 -1.81
N ARG A 24 10.21 1.90 -1.66
CA ARG A 24 10.68 0.59 -1.16
C ARG A 24 10.05 0.21 0.18
N SER A 25 9.91 1.18 1.09
CA SER A 25 9.26 0.96 2.38
C SER A 25 7.76 0.67 2.20
N TRP A 26 7.10 1.40 1.31
CA TRP A 26 5.69 1.17 0.97
C TRP A 26 5.48 -0.26 0.43
N ASP A 27 6.32 -0.72 -0.49
CA ASP A 27 6.25 -2.08 -1.06
C ASP A 27 6.42 -3.16 0.03
N GLY A 28 7.36 -2.95 0.96
CA GLY A 28 7.54 -3.84 2.13
C GLY A 28 6.30 -3.90 3.02
N TRP A 29 5.72 -2.75 3.37
CA TRP A 29 4.50 -2.73 4.18
C TRP A 29 3.29 -3.32 3.46
N ASN A 30 3.20 -3.13 2.16
CA ASN A 30 2.14 -3.72 1.34
C ASN A 30 2.23 -5.26 1.32
N SER A 31 3.44 -5.80 1.15
CA SER A 31 3.68 -7.25 1.17
C SER A 31 3.35 -7.86 2.55
N ASP A 32 3.81 -7.24 3.64
CA ASP A 32 3.45 -7.65 5.00
C ASP A 32 1.93 -7.58 5.24
N GLY A 33 1.31 -6.48 4.82
CA GLY A 33 -0.13 -6.24 4.98
C GLY A 33 -0.97 -7.29 4.26
N LEU A 34 -0.52 -7.73 3.08
CA LEU A 34 -1.20 -8.80 2.34
C LEU A 34 -1.21 -10.13 3.12
N ALA A 35 -0.08 -10.52 3.69
CA ALA A 35 -0.01 -11.76 4.48
C ALA A 35 -0.97 -11.71 5.69
N ILE A 36 -1.00 -10.56 6.38
CA ILE A 36 -1.91 -10.33 7.51
C ILE A 36 -3.38 -10.34 7.06
N ALA A 37 -3.71 -9.71 5.93
CA ALA A 37 -5.06 -9.71 5.37
C ALA A 37 -5.53 -11.13 5.01
N ASN A 38 -4.66 -11.95 4.40
CA ASN A 38 -4.96 -13.34 4.09
C ASN A 38 -5.22 -14.16 5.36
N ASP A 39 -4.37 -14.03 6.38
CA ASP A 39 -4.59 -14.69 7.67
C ASP A 39 -5.93 -14.27 8.30
N LEU A 40 -6.24 -12.97 8.26
CA LEU A 40 -7.48 -12.42 8.82
C LEU A 40 -8.71 -12.98 8.10
N ILE A 41 -8.73 -12.99 6.77
CA ILE A 41 -9.85 -13.56 6.01
C ILE A 41 -10.04 -15.03 6.34
N ASN A 42 -8.95 -15.81 6.44
CA ASN A 42 -9.03 -17.20 6.84
C ASN A 42 -9.61 -17.38 8.25
N LEU A 43 -9.21 -16.54 9.21
CA LEU A 43 -9.80 -16.56 10.57
C LEU A 43 -11.30 -16.25 10.54
N VAL A 44 -11.71 -15.25 9.76
CA VAL A 44 -13.13 -14.86 9.63
C VAL A 44 -13.95 -16.00 8.97
N LEU A 45 -13.42 -16.65 7.94
CA LEU A 45 -14.05 -17.81 7.31
C LEU A 45 -14.14 -19.01 8.25
N GLN A 46 -13.08 -19.28 9.01
CA GLN A 46 -13.07 -20.34 10.02
C GLN A 46 -14.08 -20.06 11.13
N ALA A 47 -14.14 -18.82 11.62
CA ALA A 47 -15.13 -18.40 12.61
C ALA A 47 -16.56 -18.60 12.10
N HIS A 48 -16.84 -18.20 10.86
CA HIS A 48 -18.13 -18.44 10.20
C HIS A 48 -18.47 -19.94 10.13
N ASN A 49 -17.58 -20.74 9.55
CA ASN A 49 -17.84 -22.18 9.36
C ASN A 49 -17.97 -22.94 10.68
N SER A 50 -17.28 -22.51 11.74
CA SER A 50 -17.36 -23.12 13.06
C SER A 50 -18.74 -23.03 13.71
N GLN A 51 -19.62 -22.17 13.19
CA GLN A 51 -21.01 -22.05 13.63
C GLN A 51 -21.89 -23.18 13.08
N GLU A 52 -21.45 -23.88 12.04
CA GLU A 52 -22.18 -25.02 11.48
C GLU A 52 -21.99 -26.29 12.33
N PRO A 53 -23.06 -26.91 12.86
CA PRO A 53 -22.92 -28.13 13.66
C PRO A 53 -22.26 -29.29 12.91
N SER A 54 -22.38 -29.32 11.57
CA SER A 54 -21.79 -30.33 10.68
C SER A 54 -20.26 -30.30 10.63
N VAL A 55 -19.63 -29.18 10.98
CA VAL A 55 -18.17 -29.05 11.00
C VAL A 55 -17.56 -29.82 12.19
N TRP A 56 -18.34 -30.02 13.24
CA TRP A 56 -17.90 -30.71 14.44
C TRP A 56 -18.23 -32.20 14.37
N HIS A 57 -17.29 -33.05 14.77
CA HIS A 57 -17.56 -34.48 14.83
C HIS A 57 -18.66 -34.76 15.89
N PRO A 58 -19.69 -35.58 15.58
CA PRO A 58 -20.83 -35.80 16.49
C PRO A 58 -20.47 -36.33 17.88
N SER A 59 -19.32 -37.01 18.02
CA SER A 59 -18.86 -37.53 19.32
C SER A 59 -18.17 -36.48 20.21
N ILE A 60 -17.79 -35.32 19.67
CA ILE A 60 -17.03 -34.29 20.37
C ILE A 60 -17.97 -33.34 21.13
N LEU A 61 -19.07 -32.93 20.50
CA LEU A 61 -20.01 -31.97 21.10
C LEU A 61 -20.58 -32.42 22.46
N PRO A 62 -20.92 -33.70 22.70
CA PRO A 62 -21.35 -34.15 24.02
C PRO A 62 -20.26 -34.08 25.10
N GLN A 63 -18.99 -34.18 24.71
CA GLN A 63 -17.85 -34.13 25.64
C GLN A 63 -17.39 -32.69 25.90
N PHE A 64 -17.61 -31.79 24.95
CA PHE A 64 -17.21 -30.39 24.99
C PHE A 64 -18.36 -29.51 24.48
N PRO A 65 -19.41 -29.29 25.29
CA PRO A 65 -20.62 -28.59 24.86
C PRO A 65 -20.36 -27.10 24.56
N ASP A 66 -19.29 -26.53 25.09
CA ASP A 66 -18.84 -25.14 24.91
C ASP A 66 -17.76 -24.98 23.82
N LEU A 67 -17.39 -26.06 23.12
CA LEU A 67 -16.27 -26.05 22.17
C LEU A 67 -16.44 -25.01 21.06
N ALA A 68 -17.63 -24.97 20.45
CA ALA A 68 -17.90 -24.05 19.35
C ALA A 68 -17.82 -22.59 19.81
N ASP A 69 -18.36 -22.28 20.99
CA ASP A 69 -18.30 -20.94 21.57
C ASP A 69 -16.87 -20.52 21.89
N ARG A 70 -16.10 -21.40 22.54
CA ARG A 70 -14.70 -21.13 22.89
C ARG A 70 -13.80 -20.98 21.67
N TYR A 71 -14.03 -21.80 20.64
CA TYR A 71 -13.32 -21.69 19.38
C TYR A 71 -13.64 -20.36 18.69
N LEU A 72 -14.92 -19.98 18.63
CA LEU A 72 -15.36 -18.72 18.05
C LEU A 72 -14.75 -17.54 18.81
N GLU A 73 -14.80 -17.53 20.14
CA GLU A 73 -14.20 -16.47 20.97
C GLU A 73 -12.70 -16.33 20.71
N ALA A 74 -11.95 -17.43 20.71
CA ALA A 74 -10.51 -17.41 20.43
C ALA A 74 -10.20 -16.93 19.01
N THR A 75 -11.00 -17.35 18.03
CA THR A 75 -10.82 -16.97 16.62
C THR A 75 -11.11 -15.49 16.40
N LEU A 76 -12.19 -14.97 17.01
CA LEU A 76 -12.53 -13.55 16.93
C LEU A 76 -11.47 -12.68 17.64
N ALA A 77 -10.94 -13.12 18.78
CA ALA A 77 -9.87 -12.40 19.47
C ALA A 77 -8.61 -12.26 18.60
N GLU A 78 -8.18 -13.34 17.93
CA GLU A 78 -7.05 -13.27 17.00
C GLU A 78 -7.40 -12.44 15.75
N ALA A 79 -8.64 -12.52 15.25
CA ALA A 79 -9.09 -11.70 14.12
C ALA A 79 -9.01 -10.20 14.43
N TYR A 80 -9.45 -9.75 15.62
CA TYR A 80 -9.31 -8.35 16.04
C TYR A 80 -7.85 -7.91 16.10
N LYS A 81 -6.95 -8.75 16.63
CA LYS A 81 -5.52 -8.44 16.67
C LYS A 81 -4.93 -8.29 15.27
N LYS A 82 -5.32 -9.16 14.32
CA LYS A 82 -4.88 -9.05 12.92
C LYS A 82 -5.44 -7.81 12.24
N LEU A 83 -6.69 -7.42 12.55
CA LEU A 83 -7.31 -6.19 12.07
C LEU A 83 -6.52 -4.95 12.53
N GLU A 84 -6.17 -4.87 13.82
CA GLU A 84 -5.34 -3.78 14.37
C GLU A 84 -3.95 -3.72 13.70
N GLN A 85 -3.34 -4.87 13.46
CA GLN A 85 -2.07 -4.94 12.73
C GLN A 85 -2.22 -4.39 11.30
N LEU A 86 -3.31 -4.72 10.62
CA LEU A 86 -3.58 -4.28 9.25
C LEU A 86 -3.80 -2.75 9.19
N GLU A 87 -4.54 -2.20 10.15
CA GLU A 87 -4.75 -0.76 10.30
C GLU A 87 -3.43 -0.02 10.52
N HIS A 88 -2.56 -0.59 11.36
CA HIS A 88 -1.22 -0.04 11.56
C HIS A 88 -0.41 -0.05 10.25
N LYS A 89 -0.45 -1.13 9.47
CA LYS A 89 0.24 -1.20 8.16
C LYS A 89 -0.30 -0.14 7.19
N ILE A 90 -1.61 0.05 7.12
CA ILE A 90 -2.22 1.11 6.30
C ILE A 90 -1.72 2.49 6.73
N SER A 91 -1.71 2.79 8.03
CA SER A 91 -1.19 4.06 8.54
C SER A 91 0.27 4.30 8.14
N MET A 92 1.10 3.25 8.20
CA MET A 92 2.50 3.30 7.79
C MET A 92 2.68 3.53 6.28
N MET A 93 1.81 2.92 5.45
CA MET A 93 1.76 3.16 4.00
C MET A 93 1.38 4.61 3.70
N SER A 94 0.33 5.16 4.33
CA SER A 94 -0.08 6.57 4.17
C SER A 94 1.06 7.53 4.50
N ARG A 95 1.81 7.27 5.57
CA ARG A 95 2.98 8.09 5.94
C ARG A 95 4.09 8.06 4.89
N GLN A 96 4.27 6.96 4.17
CA GLN A 96 5.25 6.94 3.07
C GLN A 96 4.79 7.80 1.90
N ILE A 97 3.48 7.85 1.62
CA ILE A 97 2.92 8.76 0.60
C ILE A 97 3.23 10.21 0.94
N GLU A 98 3.00 10.61 2.20
CA GLU A 98 3.33 11.97 2.66
C GLU A 98 4.82 12.30 2.50
N ARG A 99 5.71 11.35 2.81
CA ARG A 99 7.16 11.51 2.63
C ARG A 99 7.54 11.68 1.16
N MET A 100 6.97 10.88 0.27
CA MET A 100 7.17 11.01 -1.18
C MET A 100 6.70 12.37 -1.67
N GLN A 101 5.54 12.85 -1.22
CA GLN A 101 5.03 14.18 -1.58
C GLN A 101 5.94 15.30 -1.11
N ALA A 102 6.40 15.25 0.14
CA ALA A 102 7.34 16.25 0.68
C ALA A 102 8.67 16.27 -0.09
N ALA A 103 9.18 15.11 -0.50
CA ALA A 103 10.38 15.00 -1.32
C ALA A 103 10.15 15.56 -2.73
N GLY A 104 9.01 15.27 -3.36
CA GLY A 104 8.61 15.88 -4.64
C GLY A 104 8.50 17.41 -4.58
N GLU A 105 7.93 17.95 -3.50
CA GLU A 105 7.91 19.40 -3.25
C GLU A 105 9.32 19.99 -3.06
N SER A 106 10.22 19.24 -2.41
CA SER A 106 11.62 19.64 -2.24
C SER A 106 12.31 19.80 -3.60
N LEU A 107 12.08 18.89 -4.55
CA LEU A 107 12.59 18.99 -5.92
C LEU A 107 12.12 20.28 -6.61
N LEU A 108 10.83 20.64 -6.45
CA LEU A 108 10.29 21.87 -7.04
C LEU A 108 10.90 23.14 -6.43
N LYS A 109 11.24 23.14 -5.14
CA LYS A 109 11.86 24.28 -4.45
C LYS A 109 13.28 24.56 -4.93
N ILE A 110 13.95 23.56 -5.49
CA ILE A 110 15.32 23.70 -6.05
C ILE A 110 15.29 24.40 -7.42
N LEU A 111 14.14 24.38 -8.11
CA LEU A 111 14.00 24.99 -9.42
C LEU A 111 13.92 26.53 -9.32
N PRO A 112 14.60 27.27 -10.21
CA PRO A 112 14.45 28.72 -10.28
C PRO A 112 13.01 29.09 -10.69
N PRO A 113 12.48 30.25 -10.26
CA PRO A 113 11.15 30.70 -10.65
C PRO A 113 11.06 30.84 -12.18
N LYS A 114 9.91 30.43 -12.75
CA LYS A 114 9.62 30.38 -14.22
C LYS A 114 9.95 31.65 -15.01
N ASN A 115 10.11 32.79 -14.33
CA ASN A 115 10.35 34.10 -14.94
C ASN A 115 11.83 34.53 -14.91
N SER A 116 12.73 33.68 -14.40
CA SER A 116 14.16 33.98 -14.40
C SER A 116 14.73 33.75 -15.80
N THR A 117 15.26 34.79 -16.43
CA THR A 117 15.99 34.75 -17.70
C THR A 117 17.30 33.93 -17.63
N ALA A 118 17.65 33.38 -16.47
CA ALA A 118 18.77 32.48 -16.24
C ALA A 118 18.45 31.00 -16.61
N ALA A 119 17.57 30.79 -17.58
CA ALA A 119 17.09 29.46 -18.01
C ALA A 119 18.23 28.54 -18.53
N ASP A 120 19.37 29.10 -18.92
CA ASP A 120 20.50 28.33 -19.46
C ASP A 120 21.46 27.81 -18.38
N THR A 121 21.43 28.32 -17.14
CA THR A 121 22.43 27.95 -16.12
C THR A 121 22.01 26.76 -15.24
N PHE A 122 20.72 26.39 -15.24
CA PHE A 122 20.13 25.37 -14.36
C PHE A 122 19.49 24.20 -15.10
N ARG A 123 19.89 23.92 -16.36
CA ARG A 123 19.67 22.58 -16.95
C ARG A 123 20.44 21.57 -16.10
N GLN A 124 19.78 21.04 -15.07
CA GLN A 124 20.40 20.21 -14.05
C GLN A 124 20.81 18.85 -14.63
N PRO A 125 21.93 18.27 -14.15
CA PRO A 125 22.53 17.07 -14.72
C PRO A 125 21.83 15.84 -14.16
N PHE A 126 20.71 15.45 -14.76
CA PHE A 126 20.12 14.14 -14.54
C PHE A 126 20.03 13.43 -15.90
N ALA A 127 20.47 12.17 -15.93
CA ALA A 127 20.67 11.42 -17.16
C ALA A 127 19.34 11.17 -17.91
N THR A 128 18.23 11.09 -17.17
CA THR A 128 16.94 10.69 -17.75
C THR A 128 15.88 11.79 -17.80
N GLY A 129 16.16 13.01 -17.30
CA GLY A 129 15.18 14.09 -17.31
C GLY A 129 15.53 15.33 -16.50
N THR A 130 14.51 16.14 -16.18
CA THR A 130 14.66 17.32 -15.31
C THR A 130 14.04 17.06 -13.94
N LEU A 131 14.43 17.83 -12.91
CA LEU A 131 13.81 17.72 -11.60
C LEU A 131 12.30 17.97 -11.57
N GLN A 132 11.82 18.89 -12.43
CA GLN A 132 10.38 19.13 -12.59
C GLN A 132 9.67 17.85 -13.01
N TRP A 133 10.28 17.11 -13.95
CA TRP A 133 9.73 15.87 -14.46
C TRP A 133 9.67 14.79 -13.38
N TYR A 134 10.75 14.62 -12.61
CA TYR A 134 10.76 13.71 -11.46
C TYR A 134 9.69 14.07 -10.42
N ALA A 135 9.57 15.35 -10.07
CA ALA A 135 8.54 15.81 -9.14
C ALA A 135 7.12 15.50 -9.65
N ASP A 136 6.84 15.79 -10.93
CA ASP A 136 5.55 15.52 -11.56
C ASP A 136 5.22 14.01 -11.53
N LEU A 137 6.20 13.15 -11.83
CA LEU A 137 6.05 11.70 -11.72
C LEU A 137 5.79 11.24 -10.28
N THR A 138 6.52 11.80 -9.30
CA THR A 138 6.29 11.51 -7.88
C THR A 138 4.86 11.84 -7.45
N PHE A 139 4.32 13.00 -7.84
CA PHE A 139 2.95 13.37 -7.47
C PHE A 139 1.90 12.46 -8.10
N ARG A 140 2.15 12.00 -9.34
CA ARG A 140 1.29 11.01 -10.02
C ARG A 140 1.35 9.65 -9.33
N ALA A 141 2.55 9.17 -9.00
CA ALA A 141 2.73 7.95 -8.21
C ALA A 141 2.00 8.03 -6.86
N CYS A 142 2.15 9.16 -6.14
CA CYS A 142 1.46 9.38 -4.87
C CYS A 142 -0.07 9.32 -5.00
N LYS A 143 -0.64 9.78 -6.12
CA LYS A 143 -2.08 9.67 -6.39
C LYS A 143 -2.50 8.21 -6.50
N VAL A 144 -1.78 7.42 -7.30
CA VAL A 144 -2.03 5.97 -7.45
C VAL A 144 -1.92 5.25 -6.10
N TYR A 145 -0.87 5.54 -5.33
CA TYR A 145 -0.70 4.95 -3.99
C TYR A 145 -1.83 5.31 -3.04
N ARG A 146 -2.37 6.54 -3.11
CA ARG A 146 -3.48 6.99 -2.26
C ARG A 146 -4.78 6.28 -2.60
N GLU A 147 -5.13 6.17 -3.88
CA GLU A 147 -6.31 5.43 -4.33
C GLU A 147 -6.25 3.97 -3.83
N ALA A 148 -5.06 3.36 -3.86
CA ALA A 148 -4.86 2.01 -3.35
C ALA A 148 -4.99 1.92 -1.82
N VAL A 149 -4.56 2.94 -1.08
CA VAL A 149 -4.79 3.00 0.38
C VAL A 149 -6.28 3.14 0.69
N ASP A 150 -7.00 4.02 -0.02
CA ASP A 150 -8.43 4.27 0.20
C ASP A 150 -9.24 2.98 0.00
N MET A 151 -8.98 2.23 -1.07
CA MET A 151 -9.61 0.92 -1.30
C MET A 151 -9.35 -0.07 -0.14
N ARG A 152 -8.13 -0.08 0.40
CA ARG A 152 -7.77 -0.97 1.52
C ARG A 152 -8.48 -0.56 2.82
N VAL A 153 -8.66 0.74 3.07
CA VAL A 153 -9.44 1.22 4.23
C VAL A 153 -10.88 0.73 4.15
N THR A 154 -11.53 0.87 2.98
CA THR A 154 -12.89 0.33 2.78
C THR A 154 -12.96 -1.17 3.06
N HIS A 155 -11.97 -1.93 2.60
CA HIS A 155 -11.92 -3.37 2.86
C HIS A 155 -11.74 -3.70 4.36
N ILE A 156 -10.91 -2.96 5.09
CA ILE A 156 -10.78 -3.12 6.55
C ILE A 156 -12.12 -2.88 7.25
N ASP A 157 -12.86 -1.84 6.87
CA ASP A 157 -14.15 -1.52 7.47
C ASP A 157 -15.19 -2.63 7.26
N GLU A 158 -15.17 -3.26 6.08
CA GLU A 158 -16.02 -4.42 5.77
C GLU A 158 -15.65 -5.66 6.58
N LEU A 159 -14.35 -5.94 6.74
CA LEU A 159 -13.86 -7.04 7.60
C LEU A 159 -14.24 -6.80 9.05
N ARG A 160 -14.06 -5.56 9.54
CA ARG A 160 -14.48 -5.16 10.89
C ARG A 160 -15.98 -5.39 11.09
N ALA A 161 -16.82 -4.96 10.15
CA ALA A 161 -18.25 -5.20 10.21
C ALA A 161 -18.59 -6.69 10.26
N SER A 162 -17.86 -7.52 9.51
CA SER A 162 -18.03 -8.97 9.50
C SER A 162 -17.69 -9.62 10.85
N ILE A 163 -16.57 -9.22 11.47
CA ILE A 163 -16.16 -9.69 12.80
C ILE A 163 -17.22 -9.33 13.86
N ILE A 164 -17.77 -8.11 13.79
CA ILE A 164 -18.84 -7.66 14.72
C ILE A 164 -20.09 -8.53 14.58
N VAL A 165 -20.51 -8.85 13.35
CA VAL A 165 -21.68 -9.70 13.10
C VAL A 165 -21.45 -11.11 13.65
N LEU A 166 -20.28 -11.71 13.39
CA LEU A 166 -19.94 -13.06 13.87
C LEU A 166 -19.89 -13.14 15.41
N GLY A 167 -19.51 -12.05 16.08
CA GLY A 167 -19.53 -11.95 17.54
C GLY A 167 -20.91 -11.66 18.16
N SER A 168 -21.92 -11.37 17.33
CA SER A 168 -23.27 -11.06 17.80
C SER A 168 -24.12 -12.32 18.03
N VAL A 169 -25.25 -12.17 18.72
CA VAL A 169 -26.17 -13.29 19.04
C VAL A 169 -26.91 -13.79 17.80
N ASP A 170 -27.07 -12.96 16.77
CA ASP A 170 -27.61 -13.33 15.45
C ASP A 170 -26.52 -13.98 14.59
N ARG A 171 -26.08 -15.17 15.03
CA ARG A 171 -24.98 -15.96 14.44
C ARG A 171 -25.30 -16.58 13.07
N LEU A 172 -26.35 -16.15 12.39
CA LEU A 172 -26.77 -16.70 11.11
C LEU A 172 -27.24 -15.59 10.19
N GLY A 173 -26.33 -15.18 9.30
CA GLY A 173 -26.67 -14.41 8.12
C GLY A 173 -25.70 -14.79 7.01
N ASN A 174 -26.20 -14.96 5.78
CA ASN A 174 -25.43 -15.22 4.54
C ASN A 174 -24.52 -14.03 4.14
N ARG A 175 -23.88 -13.36 5.10
CA ARG A 175 -23.11 -12.14 4.88
C ARG A 175 -21.66 -12.40 4.47
N LEU A 176 -21.18 -13.63 4.61
CA LEU A 176 -19.79 -13.98 4.33
C LEU A 176 -19.72 -14.90 3.11
N ASP A 177 -19.62 -14.29 1.94
CA ASP A 177 -19.34 -15.00 0.69
C ASP A 177 -17.84 -15.19 0.55
N SER A 178 -17.38 -16.45 0.61
CA SER A 178 -15.96 -16.78 0.44
C SER A 178 -15.39 -16.33 -0.90
N GLU A 179 -16.19 -16.36 -1.97
CA GLU A 179 -15.73 -15.90 -3.29
C GLU A 179 -15.52 -14.39 -3.29
N GLU A 180 -16.44 -13.64 -2.66
CA GLU A 180 -16.32 -12.20 -2.48
C GLU A 180 -15.10 -11.82 -1.63
N GLN A 181 -14.85 -12.53 -0.52
CA GLN A 181 -13.68 -12.29 0.32
C GLN A 181 -12.36 -12.62 -0.40
N MET A 182 -12.33 -13.72 -1.15
CA MET A 182 -11.17 -14.07 -1.97
C MET A 182 -10.97 -13.09 -3.13
N ALA A 183 -12.05 -12.56 -3.71
CA ALA A 183 -11.98 -11.50 -4.71
C ALA A 183 -11.40 -10.21 -4.10
N LYS A 184 -11.81 -9.82 -2.88
CA LYS A 184 -11.24 -8.66 -2.18
C LYS A 184 -9.77 -8.85 -1.79
N LEU A 185 -9.37 -10.05 -1.38
CA LEU A 185 -7.96 -10.39 -1.20
C LEU A 185 -7.20 -10.31 -2.53
N SER A 186 -7.80 -10.78 -3.61
CA SER A 186 -7.21 -10.66 -4.95
C SER A 186 -7.07 -9.20 -5.36
N CYS A 187 -7.99 -8.30 -4.96
CA CYS A 187 -7.85 -6.85 -5.14
C CYS A 187 -6.75 -6.25 -4.25
N TRP A 188 -6.39 -6.87 -3.14
CA TRP A 188 -5.23 -6.48 -2.31
C TRP A 188 -3.91 -6.90 -2.96
N LEU A 189 -3.84 -8.14 -3.45
CA LEU A 189 -2.72 -8.71 -4.24
C LEU A 189 -2.51 -7.98 -5.56
N HIS A 190 -3.61 -7.69 -6.22
CA HIS A 190 -3.71 -7.09 -7.52
C HIS A 190 -4.54 -5.82 -7.40
N SER A 191 -4.12 -4.86 -6.56
CA SER A 191 -4.57 -3.49 -6.79
C SER A 191 -4.03 -3.15 -8.19
N PRO A 192 -4.84 -3.29 -9.25
CA PRO A 192 -4.44 -4.17 -10.34
C PRO A 192 -3.36 -3.50 -11.15
N GLY A 193 -2.16 -4.08 -11.09
CA GLY A 193 -0.99 -3.53 -11.74
C GLY A 193 -0.64 -2.15 -11.19
N LEU A 194 -0.54 -1.97 -9.87
CA LEU A 194 -0.09 -0.70 -9.30
C LEU A 194 1.24 -0.26 -9.93
N LYS A 195 2.18 -1.21 -10.09
CA LYS A 195 3.42 -1.00 -10.86
C LYS A 195 3.20 -0.87 -12.38
N ASN A 196 2.13 -1.44 -12.92
CA ASN A 196 1.71 -1.25 -14.32
C ASN A 196 0.82 0.00 -14.53
N ALA A 197 0.58 0.79 -13.48
CA ALA A 197 -0.34 1.92 -13.53
C ALA A 197 0.32 3.02 -14.35
N PHE A 198 -0.39 3.52 -15.35
CA PHE A 198 0.12 4.58 -16.19
C PHE A 198 0.21 5.89 -15.42
N LEU A 199 1.41 6.47 -15.38
CA LEU A 199 1.66 7.79 -14.83
C LEU A 199 1.35 8.88 -15.86
N LEU A 200 1.43 8.58 -17.17
CA LEU A 200 1.22 9.51 -18.26
C LEU A 200 0.12 9.02 -19.23
N ASP A 201 -0.73 9.95 -19.65
CA ASP A 201 -1.93 9.69 -20.47
C ASP A 201 -1.74 10.06 -21.97
N SER A 202 -0.50 10.29 -22.42
CA SER A 202 -0.24 10.74 -23.79
C SER A 202 0.08 9.59 -24.75
N LYS A 203 -0.47 9.67 -25.97
CA LYS A 203 -0.48 8.67 -27.05
C LYS A 203 0.89 8.17 -27.56
N SER A 204 2.01 8.59 -26.98
CA SER A 204 3.34 8.34 -27.54
C SER A 204 4.32 7.64 -26.58
N SER A 205 4.04 7.62 -25.27
CA SER A 205 4.86 6.88 -24.31
C SER A 205 4.08 6.69 -23.01
N SER A 206 3.62 5.46 -22.80
CA SER A 206 2.88 5.08 -21.60
C SER A 206 3.85 4.71 -20.49
N LEU A 207 4.32 5.70 -19.72
CA LEU A 207 5.21 5.45 -18.59
C LEU A 207 4.40 4.80 -17.45
N MET A 208 4.84 3.64 -17.01
CA MET A 208 4.28 2.92 -15.86
C MET A 208 4.98 3.31 -14.56
N LEU A 209 4.39 2.97 -13.42
CA LEU A 209 5.01 3.17 -12.12
C LEU A 209 6.30 2.33 -11.96
N SER A 210 6.38 1.13 -12.52
CA SER A 210 7.63 0.35 -12.57
C SER A 210 8.75 1.06 -13.32
N ASP A 211 8.41 1.74 -14.43
CA ASP A 211 9.40 2.50 -15.19
C ASP A 211 9.96 3.64 -14.33
N PHE A 212 9.12 4.25 -13.48
CA PHE A 212 9.56 5.29 -12.55
C PHE A 212 10.57 4.76 -11.52
N ASP A 213 10.35 3.55 -10.97
CA ASP A 213 11.33 2.90 -10.09
C ASP A 213 12.68 2.72 -10.80
N ASP A 214 12.66 2.21 -12.02
CA ASP A 214 13.87 1.92 -12.80
C ASP A 214 14.61 3.20 -13.17
N LEU A 215 13.87 4.27 -13.47
CA LEU A 215 14.42 5.61 -13.68
C LEU A 215 15.10 6.14 -12.41
N LEU A 216 14.46 6.02 -11.24
CA LEU A 216 15.06 6.42 -9.96
C LEU A 216 16.33 5.63 -9.66
N LYS A 217 16.34 4.31 -9.89
CA LYS A 217 17.53 3.46 -9.71
C LYS A 217 18.67 3.88 -10.62
N ALA A 218 18.38 4.08 -11.91
CA ALA A 218 19.36 4.50 -12.90
C ALA A 218 19.97 5.85 -12.54
N GLU A 219 19.14 6.80 -12.09
CA GLU A 219 19.58 8.14 -11.72
C GLU A 219 20.39 8.18 -10.42
N LEU A 220 20.07 7.30 -9.47
CA LEU A 220 20.77 7.21 -8.19
C LEU A 220 22.04 6.35 -8.27
N CYS A 221 22.28 5.69 -9.40
CA CYS A 221 23.32 4.67 -9.61
C CYS A 221 23.25 3.54 -8.57
N ILE A 222 22.06 3.01 -8.33
CA ILE A 222 21.85 1.90 -7.40
C ILE A 222 21.97 0.58 -8.17
N GLU A 223 23.02 -0.18 -7.91
CA GLU A 223 23.16 -1.56 -8.39
C GLU A 223 22.46 -2.51 -7.39
N GLU A 224 21.65 -3.45 -7.88
CA GLU A 224 21.04 -4.48 -7.03
C GLU A 224 22.10 -5.48 -6.59
N ILE A 225 22.19 -5.72 -5.27
CA ILE A 225 23.04 -6.76 -4.65
C ILE A 225 22.28 -8.07 -4.64
#